data_AF-A0A7K0WTE6-F1
#
_entry.id   AF-A0A7K0WTE6-F1
#
_cell.length_a   1.000
_cell.length_b   1.000
_cell.length_c   1.000
_cell.angle_alpha   90.00
_cell.angle_beta   90.00
_cell.angle_gamma   90.00
#
_symmetry.space_group_name_H-M   'P 1'
#
loop_
_entity.id
_entity.type
_entity.pdbx_description
1 polymer ?
#
loop_
_entity_poly.entity_id
_entity_poly.type
_entity_poly.pdbx_seq_one_letter_code
_entity_poly.pdbx_strand_id
1 'polypeptide(L)'
;MMGAYTALTLVAIVLVVAYELLIARTGIFRTGSYWIAMAIVGFFQVLVDGWLTKASSPIVNYNSEVFSGIRVFFHSPLEDFGFGFALVTLTMVVWDQLGRRATQSVELKQTAVVTDSEAVIESEA
;
A
#
# COMPACT_ATOMS: atom_id res chain seq x y z
N MET A 1 15.74 11.04 -19.85
CA MET A 1 15.12 12.31 -19.38
C MET A 1 15.40 12.44 -17.90
N MET A 2 16.15 13.49 -17.50
CA MET A 2 16.35 13.84 -16.10
C MET A 2 15.01 13.95 -15.37
N GLY A 3 14.85 13.27 -14.24
CA GLY A 3 13.66 13.40 -13.38
C GLY A 3 12.41 12.64 -13.83
N ALA A 4 12.49 11.78 -14.87
CA ALA A 4 11.37 10.90 -15.24
C ALA A 4 10.98 9.96 -14.07
N TYR A 5 11.97 9.52 -13.29
CA TYR A 5 11.75 8.67 -12.12
C TYR A 5 11.02 9.43 -11.00
N THR A 6 11.42 10.66 -10.73
CA THR A 6 10.76 11.57 -9.77
C THR A 6 9.33 11.89 -10.20
N ALA A 7 9.12 12.18 -11.49
CA ALA A 7 7.80 12.43 -12.04
C ALA A 7 6.89 11.20 -11.92
N LEU A 8 7.38 10.01 -12.27
CA LEU A 8 6.63 8.75 -12.11
C LEU A 8 6.30 8.46 -10.65
N THR A 9 7.21 8.77 -9.73
CA THR A 9 6.99 8.61 -8.29
C THR A 9 5.88 9.52 -7.80
N LEU A 10 5.93 10.81 -8.13
CA LEU A 10 4.90 11.77 -7.76
C LEU A 10 3.54 11.37 -8.34
N VAL A 11 3.52 10.94 -9.60
CA VAL A 11 2.32 10.40 -10.24
C VAL A 11 1.80 9.17 -9.49
N ALA A 12 2.66 8.23 -9.11
CA ALA A 12 2.26 7.04 -8.36
C ALA A 12 1.65 7.38 -7.00
N ILE A 13 2.25 8.30 -6.23
CA ILE A 13 1.71 8.78 -4.95
C ILE A 13 0.32 9.39 -5.17
N VAL A 14 0.20 10.32 -6.12
CA VAL A 14 -1.08 10.99 -6.40
C VAL A 14 -2.14 9.99 -6.83
N LEU A 15 -1.81 9.04 -7.69
CA LEU A 15 -2.74 8.00 -8.14
C LEU A 15 -3.20 7.11 -7.00
N VAL A 16 -2.31 6.69 -6.10
CA VAL A 16 -2.68 5.83 -4.96
C VAL A 16 -3.53 6.58 -3.95
N VAL A 17 -3.18 7.83 -3.64
CA VAL A 17 -3.98 8.68 -2.75
C VAL A 17 -5.35 8.95 -3.36
N ALA A 18 -5.42 9.25 -4.66
CA ALA A 18 -6.67 9.43 -5.37
C ALA A 18 -7.49 8.13 -5.43
N TYR A 19 -6.85 6.97 -5.64
CA TYR A 19 -7.52 5.67 -5.63
C TYR A 19 -8.17 5.38 -4.28
N GLU A 20 -7.44 5.60 -3.18
CA GLU A 20 -7.97 5.42 -1.83
C GLU A 20 -9.10 6.41 -1.53
N LEU A 21 -8.96 7.69 -1.88
CA LEU A 21 -9.97 8.71 -1.57
C LEU A 21 -11.21 8.66 -2.47
N LEU A 22 -11.05 8.32 -3.76
CA LEU A 22 -12.13 8.40 -4.74
C LEU A 22 -12.83 7.07 -4.95
N ILE A 23 -12.08 5.95 -4.96
CA ILE A 23 -12.58 4.63 -5.38
C ILE A 23 -12.76 3.72 -4.17
N ALA A 24 -11.69 3.44 -3.44
CA ALA A 24 -11.72 2.45 -2.38
C ALA A 24 -12.46 2.96 -1.13
N ARG A 25 -12.28 4.24 -0.79
CA ARG A 25 -12.88 4.94 0.36
C ARG A 25 -12.83 4.11 1.63
N THR A 26 -11.74 3.38 1.83
CA THR A 26 -11.62 2.45 2.97
C THR A 26 -11.47 3.22 4.28
N GLY A 27 -10.94 4.46 4.20
CA GLY A 27 -10.71 5.33 5.35
C GLY A 27 -9.43 4.97 6.10
N ILE A 28 -8.56 4.16 5.49
CA ILE A 28 -7.40 3.55 6.13
C ILE A 28 -6.43 4.59 6.71
N PHE A 29 -6.33 5.76 6.08
CA PHE A 29 -5.50 6.88 6.55
C PHE A 29 -5.90 7.41 7.94
N ARG A 30 -7.11 7.11 8.43
CA ARG A 30 -7.57 7.54 9.76
C ARG A 30 -7.29 6.50 10.84
N THR A 31 -6.79 5.32 10.48
CA THR A 31 -6.59 4.20 11.41
C THR A 31 -5.17 4.20 11.96
N GLY A 32 -5.02 4.06 13.27
CA GLY A 32 -3.70 4.01 13.92
C GLY A 32 -2.82 2.84 13.44
N SER A 33 -3.41 1.69 13.11
CA SER A 33 -2.69 0.52 12.59
C SER A 33 -1.98 0.81 11.26
N TYR A 34 -2.58 1.62 10.38
CA TYR A 34 -1.95 2.05 9.13
C TYR A 34 -0.67 2.84 9.42
N TRP A 35 -0.74 3.84 10.30
CA TRP A 35 0.41 4.66 10.64
C TRP A 35 1.51 3.87 11.34
N ILE A 36 1.16 2.91 12.20
CA ILE A 36 2.13 2.00 12.81
C ILE A 36 2.83 1.16 11.73
N ALA A 37 2.07 0.57 10.81
CA ALA A 37 2.64 -0.24 9.73
C ALA A 37 3.54 0.61 8.82
N MET A 38 3.12 1.83 8.46
CA MET A 38 3.92 2.78 7.69
C MET A 38 5.19 3.21 8.43
N ALA A 39 5.13 3.39 9.75
CA ALA A 39 6.30 3.71 10.56
C ALA A 39 7.31 2.55 10.59
N ILE A 40 6.84 1.30 10.72
CA ILE A 40 7.69 0.12 10.68
C ILE A 40 8.34 -0.01 9.30
N VAL A 41 7.55 0.05 8.23
CA VAL A 41 8.06 -0.03 6.84
C VAL A 41 9.06 1.09 6.60
N GLY A 42 8.73 2.34 6.93
CA GLY A 42 9.62 3.48 6.77
C GLY A 42 10.92 3.35 7.58
N PHE A 43 10.85 2.84 8.80
CA PHE A 43 12.04 2.60 9.63
C PHE A 43 12.98 1.58 9.00
N PHE A 44 12.45 0.43 8.58
CA PHE A 44 13.26 -0.59 7.89
C PHE A 44 13.75 -0.11 6.53
N GLN A 45 12.94 0.67 5.81
CA GLN A 45 13.33 1.24 4.53
C GLN A 45 14.53 2.18 4.70
N VAL A 46 14.49 3.12 5.67
CA VAL A 46 15.63 3.99 5.98
C VAL A 46 16.85 3.20 6.44
N LEU A 47 16.67 2.18 7.29
CA LEU A 47 17.79 1.36 7.76
C LEU A 47 18.45 0.54 6.66
N VAL A 48 17.66 -0.13 5.83
CA VAL A 48 18.15 -1.00 4.75
C VAL A 48 18.73 -0.15 3.63
N ASP A 49 18.01 0.88 3.18
CA ASP A 49 18.47 1.75 2.11
C ASP A 49 19.73 2.52 2.54
N GLY A 50 19.73 3.07 3.76
CA GLY A 50 20.90 3.76 4.34
C GLY A 50 22.08 2.83 4.61
N TRP A 51 21.85 1.55 4.89
CA TRP A 51 22.91 0.54 5.01
C TRP A 51 23.46 0.12 3.65
N LEU A 52 22.62 0.02 2.61
CA LEU A 52 23.02 -0.32 1.24
C LEU A 52 23.69 0.84 0.50
N THR A 53 23.43 2.10 0.86
CA THR A 53 24.07 3.31 0.31
C THR A 53 25.24 3.82 1.15
N LYS A 54 25.79 3.01 2.06
CA LYS A 54 26.90 3.38 2.94
C LYS A 54 28.12 3.87 2.11
N ALA A 55 28.52 5.11 2.38
CA ALA A 55 29.56 5.87 1.67
C ALA A 55 30.98 5.26 1.67
N SER A 56 31.21 4.10 2.29
CA SER A 56 32.52 3.44 2.37
C SER A 56 32.76 2.38 1.29
N SER A 57 31.71 1.93 0.58
CA SER A 57 31.82 1.09 -0.62
C SER A 57 30.49 1.16 -1.38
N PRO A 58 30.35 2.04 -2.38
CA PRO A 58 29.11 2.17 -3.13
C PRO A 58 28.91 0.91 -3.98
N ILE A 59 28.03 0.00 -3.53
CA ILE A 59 27.69 -1.22 -4.26
C ILE A 59 26.67 -0.93 -5.39
N VAL A 60 25.92 0.17 -5.29
CA VAL A 60 24.96 0.65 -6.29
C VAL A 60 25.36 2.06 -6.74
N ASN A 61 25.79 2.18 -7.99
CA ASN A 61 26.18 3.46 -8.59
C ASN A 61 25.01 4.01 -9.41
N TYR A 62 24.19 4.88 -8.81
CA TYR A 62 23.10 5.55 -9.52
C TYR A 62 23.68 6.59 -10.48
N ASN A 63 23.38 6.45 -11.78
CA ASN A 63 23.78 7.42 -12.79
C ASN A 63 23.15 8.79 -12.48
N SER A 64 23.99 9.81 -12.34
CA SER A 64 23.63 11.20 -12.02
C SER A 64 22.73 11.86 -13.06
N GLU A 65 22.59 11.30 -14.26
CA GLU A 65 21.79 11.85 -15.35
C GLU A 65 20.29 11.44 -15.33
N VAL A 66 19.88 10.60 -14.37
CA VAL A 66 18.50 10.06 -14.32
C VAL A 66 17.72 10.54 -13.09
N PHE A 67 18.40 11.01 -12.05
CA PHE A 67 17.81 11.41 -10.77
C PHE A 67 17.74 12.94 -10.58
N SER A 68 16.73 13.41 -9.84
CA SER A 68 16.54 14.85 -9.55
C SER A 68 17.65 15.47 -8.68
N GLY A 69 18.55 14.65 -8.13
CA GLY A 69 19.66 15.08 -7.27
C GLY A 69 19.26 15.28 -5.80
N ILE A 70 17.98 15.10 -5.45
CA ILE A 70 17.50 15.24 -4.06
C ILE A 70 17.71 13.91 -3.32
N ARG A 71 18.77 13.86 -2.51
CA ARG A 71 19.09 12.72 -1.65
C ARG A 71 18.61 13.01 -0.23
N VAL A 72 17.81 12.12 0.35
CA VAL A 72 17.23 12.30 1.69
C VAL A 72 17.45 11.04 2.49
N PHE A 73 17.99 11.21 3.70
CA PHE A 73 18.53 10.16 4.58
C PHE A 73 19.63 9.30 3.92
N PHE A 74 20.85 9.39 4.44
CA PHE A 74 21.97 8.51 4.08
C PHE A 74 22.24 8.34 2.56
N HIS A 75 21.99 9.38 1.75
CA HIS A 75 22.24 9.43 0.30
C HIS A 75 21.28 8.64 -0.62
N SER A 76 20.19 8.07 -0.08
CA SER A 76 19.17 7.39 -0.89
C SER A 76 18.30 8.40 -1.67
N PRO A 77 17.86 8.09 -2.89
CA PRO A 77 16.92 8.94 -3.61
C PRO A 77 15.58 9.04 -2.88
N LEU A 78 15.03 10.26 -2.78
CA LEU A 78 13.72 10.50 -2.15
C LEU A 78 12.59 9.70 -2.83
N GLU A 79 12.77 9.43 -4.11
CA GLU A 79 11.81 8.76 -4.98
C GLU A 79 11.49 7.33 -4.50
N ASP A 80 12.46 6.61 -3.91
CA ASP A 80 12.25 5.23 -3.44
C ASP A 80 11.29 5.18 -2.24
N PHE A 81 11.30 6.20 -1.39
CA PHE A 81 10.33 6.37 -0.30
C PHE A 81 8.93 6.65 -0.81
N GLY A 82 8.82 7.48 -1.86
CA GLY A 82 7.55 7.79 -2.50
C GLY A 82 6.91 6.56 -3.16
N PHE A 83 7.72 5.78 -3.87
CA PHE A 83 7.25 4.54 -4.48
C PHE A 83 6.91 3.47 -3.44
N GLY A 84 7.75 3.30 -2.42
CA GLY A 84 7.48 2.38 -1.30
C GLY A 84 6.17 2.72 -0.61
N PHE A 85 5.93 4.01 -0.32
CA PHE A 85 4.67 4.50 0.23
C PHE A 85 3.47 4.14 -0.64
N ALA A 86 3.55 4.43 -1.95
CA ALA A 86 2.47 4.17 -2.88
C ALA A 86 2.15 2.67 -2.96
N LEU A 87 3.18 1.82 -3.05
CA LEU A 87 3.04 0.37 -3.15
C LEU A 87 2.40 -0.21 -1.88
N VAL A 88 2.94 0.09 -0.70
CA VAL A 88 2.42 -0.43 0.57
C VAL A 88 0.98 0.01 0.80
N THR A 89 0.69 1.29 0.56
CA THR A 89 -0.66 1.83 0.71
C THR A 89 -1.64 1.13 -0.25
N LEU A 90 -1.28 1.00 -1.53
CA LEU A 90 -2.13 0.30 -2.50
C LEU A 90 -2.38 -1.15 -2.11
N THR A 91 -1.35 -1.88 -1.68
CA THR A 91 -1.49 -3.27 -1.22
C THR A 91 -2.46 -3.38 -0.05
N MET A 92 -2.33 -2.52 0.97
CA MET A 92 -3.24 -2.53 2.13
C MET A 92 -4.68 -2.23 1.73
N VAL A 93 -4.89 -1.23 0.87
CA VAL A 93 -6.23 -0.83 0.39
C VAL A 93 -6.89 -1.94 -0.42
N VAL A 94 -6.15 -2.60 -1.32
CA VAL A 94 -6.66 -3.73 -2.10
C VAL A 94 -7.01 -4.90 -1.18
N TRP A 95 -6.16 -5.19 -0.20
CA TRP A 95 -6.40 -6.28 0.74
C TRP A 95 -7.63 -6.04 1.61
N ASP A 96 -7.82 -4.82 2.13
CA ASP A 96 -9.00 -4.45 2.91
C ASP A 96 -10.28 -4.58 2.07
N GLN A 97 -10.26 -4.13 0.81
CA GLN A 97 -11.40 -4.31 -0.11
C GLN A 97 -11.74 -5.78 -0.34
N LEU A 98 -10.74 -6.62 -0.61
CA LEU A 98 -10.94 -8.05 -0.82
C LEU A 98 -11.44 -8.74 0.45
N GLY A 99 -10.89 -8.38 1.61
CA GLY A 99 -11.31 -8.90 2.91
C GLY A 99 -12.79 -8.62 3.19
N ARG A 100 -13.23 -7.36 3.00
CA ARG A 100 -14.64 -6.97 3.19
C ARG A 100 -15.59 -7.74 2.27
N ARG A 101 -15.22 -7.92 0.99
CA ARG A 101 -16.02 -8.69 0.02
C ARG A 101 -16.10 -10.18 0.40
N ALA A 102 -15.01 -10.76 0.89
CA ALA A 102 -15.00 -12.14 1.34
C ALA A 102 -15.92 -12.34 2.55
N THR A 103 -15.88 -11.44 3.54
CA THR A 103 -16.77 -11.49 4.71
C THR A 103 -18.24 -11.38 4.30
N GLN A 104 -18.59 -10.42 3.44
CA GLN A 104 -19.97 -10.28 2.93
C GLN A 104 -20.46 -11.52 2.19
N SER A 105 -19.59 -12.16 1.40
CA SER A 105 -19.94 -13.37 0.66
C SER A 105 -20.22 -14.55 1.59
N VAL A 106 -19.50 -14.64 2.71
CA VAL A 106 -19.74 -15.67 3.74
C VAL A 106 -21.07 -15.42 4.45
N GLU A 107 -21.34 -14.18 4.84
CA GLU A 107 -22.58 -13.79 5.53
C GLU A 107 -23.83 -14.04 4.67
N LEU A 108 -23.76 -13.70 3.38
CA LEU A 108 -24.85 -13.97 2.41
C LEU A 108 -25.09 -15.47 2.24
N LYS A 109 -24.03 -16.28 2.13
CA LYS A 109 -24.17 -17.74 2.04
C LYS A 109 -24.77 -18.33 3.31
N GLN A 110 -24.33 -17.86 4.48
CA GLN A 110 -24.86 -18.34 5.76
C GLN A 110 -26.34 -17.98 5.92
N THR A 111 -26.72 -16.75 5.58
CA THR A 111 -28.13 -16.30 5.62
C THR A 111 -29.00 -17.13 4.68
N ALA A 112 -28.54 -17.39 3.45
CA ALA A 112 -29.27 -18.21 2.48
C ALA A 112 -29.49 -19.65 2.97
N VAL A 113 -28.49 -20.27 3.61
CA VAL A 113 -28.60 -21.63 4.17
C VAL A 113 -29.61 -21.69 5.32
N VAL A 114 -29.64 -20.68 6.20
CA VAL A 114 -30.61 -20.61 7.30
C VAL A 114 -32.03 -20.46 6.75
N THR A 115 -32.25 -19.54 5.81
CA THR A 115 -33.57 -19.33 5.21
C THR A 115 -34.08 -20.58 4.48
N ASP A 116 -33.21 -21.30 3.76
CA ASP A 116 -33.58 -22.55 3.08
C ASP A 116 -33.97 -23.64 4.08
N SER A 117 -33.27 -23.72 5.21
CA SER A 117 -33.58 -24.67 6.29
C SER A 117 -34.93 -24.37 6.96
N GLU A 118 -35.24 -23.09 7.22
CA GLU A 118 -36.53 -22.67 7.79
C GLU A 118 -37.71 -22.97 6.84
N ALA A 119 -37.55 -22.70 5.55
CA ALA A 119 -38.58 -22.98 4.55
C ALA A 119 -38.89 -24.49 4.43
N VAL A 120 -37.88 -25.35 4.56
CA VAL A 120 -38.08 -26.81 4.61
C VAL A 120 -38.89 -27.21 5.84
N ILE A 121 -38.54 -26.71 7.03
CA ILE A 121 -39.25 -27.02 8.27
C ILE A 121 -40.71 -26.56 8.21
N GLU A 122 -40.98 -25.37 7.70
CA GLU A 122 -42.35 -24.87 7.51
C GLU A 122 -43.15 -25.69 6.49
N SER A 123 -42.51 -26.23 5.46
CA SER A 123 -43.18 -27.09 4.48
C SER A 123 -43.52 -28.48 5.01
N GLU A 124 -42.82 -28.93 6.05
CA GLU A 124 -43.02 -30.24 6.68
C GLU A 124 -43.96 -30.20 7.91
N ALA A 125 -44.34 -29.01 8.39
CA ALA A 125 -45.22 -28.78 9.55
C ALA A 125 -46.70 -28.61 9.15
#